data_AF-A0A367KW48-F1
#
_entry.id   AF-A0A367KW48-F1
#
_cell.length_a   1.000
_cell.length_b   1.000
_cell.length_c   1.000
_cell.angle_alpha   90.00
_cell.angle_beta   90.00
_cell.angle_gamma   90.00
#
_symmetry.space_group_name_H-M   'P 1'
#
loop_
_entity.id
_entity.type
_entity.pdbx_description
1 polymer ?
#
loop_
_entity_poly.entity_id
_entity_poly.type
_entity_poly.pdbx_seq_one_letter_code
_entity_poly.pdbx_strand_id
1 'polypeptide(L)'
;LTATLLKPRMLTLKTYYSVSSDSFVNSTAQLNSIYDPPVLTVTAGRRLFAATTGYITYRTGEWSVLGWGGDASHKMDKSSVSLGMAGMNKKANYSGEIQTGIMSSHLAGEYAYKLPNQARLRLSCTLSSQGGIMASIGSDHKLSQHTRAGMSMECGLPSGVIIKFRVSRLGQKAVLPIILSADFDLKLAFFGAIIPASVALALDQLVLKPRRRRLIQQKINELREEHAEYLANRKQEALDAQALMVDIAERKKKQEEEKQDGLVIVKALYGHSQNLDDNEEGVIDVTIVIQTLVHESRLTIPGGHSKSNILGFYDPCLGEKKKLLVQYRFRHRLHQVTVEDTAALICPAQAHLV
;
A
#
# COMPACT_ATOMS: atom_id res chain seq x y z
N LEU A 1 42.19 28.52 -27.22
CA LEU A 1 41.80 27.09 -27.14
C LEU A 1 42.53 26.42 -25.98
N THR A 2 41.98 26.46 -24.78
CA THR A 2 42.45 25.63 -23.64
C THR A 2 41.25 25.26 -22.78
N ALA A 3 40.30 24.53 -23.38
CA ALA A 3 39.28 23.82 -22.62
C ALA A 3 39.97 22.63 -21.95
N THR A 4 40.32 22.77 -20.66
CA THR A 4 40.83 21.66 -19.85
C THR A 4 39.67 20.70 -19.57
N LEU A 5 39.49 19.73 -20.47
CA LEU A 5 38.36 18.79 -20.49
C LEU A 5 38.43 17.71 -19.39
N LEU A 6 39.52 17.61 -18.61
CA LEU A 6 39.75 16.56 -17.63
C LEU A 6 40.63 17.04 -16.46
N LYS A 7 40.10 17.88 -15.55
CA LYS A 7 40.59 17.91 -14.17
C LYS A 7 39.57 17.17 -13.32
N PRO A 8 39.67 15.83 -13.13
CA PRO A 8 38.81 15.15 -12.17
C PRO A 8 39.12 15.74 -10.80
N ARG A 9 38.24 16.62 -10.32
CA ARG A 9 38.39 17.25 -9.00
C ARG A 9 38.14 16.26 -7.86
N MET A 10 37.57 15.09 -8.15
CA MET A 10 37.35 14.02 -7.19
C MET A 10 37.41 12.66 -7.92
N LEU A 11 38.27 11.75 -7.44
CA LEU A 11 38.26 10.34 -7.82
C LEU A 11 37.61 9.57 -6.67
N THR A 12 36.54 8.82 -6.95
CA THR A 12 35.86 7.99 -5.93
C THR A 12 35.97 6.53 -6.31
N LEU A 13 36.62 5.74 -5.45
CA LEU A 13 36.65 4.29 -5.55
C LEU A 13 35.65 3.72 -4.53
N LYS A 14 34.69 2.92 -4.99
CA LYS A 14 33.73 2.22 -4.12
C LYS A 14 33.94 0.72 -4.28
N THR A 15 34.17 0.03 -3.18
CA THR A 15 34.30 -1.43 -3.14
C THR A 15 33.23 -2.00 -2.22
N TYR A 16 32.60 -3.07 -2.69
CA TYR A 16 31.58 -3.80 -1.97
C TYR A 16 32.08 -5.23 -1.80
N TYR A 17 32.18 -5.70 -0.56
CA TYR A 17 32.63 -7.03 -0.23
C TYR A 17 31.63 -7.72 0.69
N SER A 18 30.96 -8.76 0.20
CA SER A 18 30.10 -9.62 1.01
C SER A 18 30.92 -10.70 1.68
N VAL A 19 31.17 -10.57 2.98
CA VAL A 19 31.91 -11.56 3.78
C VAL A 19 31.07 -12.84 3.96
N SER A 20 29.76 -12.68 4.09
CA SER A 20 28.79 -13.77 4.29
C SER A 20 27.42 -13.35 3.74
N SER A 21 26.44 -14.25 3.72
CA SER A 21 25.04 -13.92 3.38
C SER A 21 24.46 -12.84 4.27
N ASP A 22 24.91 -12.77 5.53
CA ASP A 22 24.41 -11.85 6.54
C ASP A 22 25.39 -10.71 6.87
N SER A 23 26.58 -10.65 6.26
CA SER A 23 27.62 -9.66 6.60
C SER A 23 28.24 -9.04 5.36
N PHE A 24 28.37 -7.72 5.35
CA PHE A 24 28.96 -6.97 4.25
C PHE A 24 29.93 -5.91 4.77
N VAL A 25 30.89 -5.55 3.94
CA VAL A 25 31.82 -4.46 4.14
C VAL A 25 31.84 -3.61 2.89
N ASN A 26 31.49 -2.34 3.05
CA ASN A 26 31.57 -1.33 2.00
C ASN A 26 32.71 -0.40 2.34
N SER A 27 33.62 -0.15 1.39
CA SER A 27 34.62 0.89 1.56
C SER A 27 34.58 1.86 0.39
N THR A 28 34.58 3.15 0.70
CA THR A 28 34.63 4.22 -0.28
C THR A 28 35.84 5.10 0.00
N ALA A 29 36.74 5.18 -0.98
CA ALA A 29 37.90 6.06 -0.94
C ALA A 29 37.64 7.25 -1.87
N GLN A 30 37.65 8.46 -1.32
CA GLN A 30 37.45 9.70 -2.07
C GLN A 30 38.74 10.52 -2.06
N LEU A 31 39.30 10.74 -3.25
CA LEU A 31 40.53 11.51 -3.45
C LEU A 31 40.17 12.82 -4.14
N ASN A 32 40.30 13.94 -3.41
CA ASN A 32 39.99 15.30 -3.90
C ASN A 32 41.21 15.94 -4.59
N SER A 33 42.42 15.53 -4.20
CA SER A 33 43.69 16.01 -4.74
C SER A 33 44.70 14.87 -4.70
N ILE A 34 45.63 14.83 -5.64
CA ILE A 34 46.72 13.83 -5.67
C ILE A 34 47.68 14.05 -4.50
N TYR A 35 47.78 15.30 -4.02
CA TYR A 35 48.65 15.69 -2.92
C TYR A 35 48.09 15.37 -1.54
N ASP A 36 46.80 15.04 -1.45
CA ASP A 36 46.12 14.68 -0.21
C ASP A 36 45.77 13.19 -0.21
N PRO A 37 45.94 12.50 0.93
CA PRO A 37 45.51 11.11 1.03
C PRO A 37 43.97 11.03 0.90
N PRO A 38 43.45 9.90 0.41
CA PRO A 38 42.02 9.73 0.21
C PRO A 38 41.28 9.67 1.55
N VAL A 39 40.10 10.30 1.61
CA VAL A 39 39.15 10.12 2.70
C VAL A 39 38.55 8.73 2.57
N LEU A 40 38.79 7.88 3.57
CA LEU A 40 38.28 6.52 3.62
C LEU A 40 37.04 6.47 4.49
N THR A 41 35.94 5.95 3.93
CA THR A 41 34.75 5.59 4.69
C THR A 41 34.55 4.09 4.57
N VAL A 42 34.61 3.38 5.70
CA VAL A 42 34.45 1.92 5.78
C VAL A 42 33.20 1.63 6.60
N THR A 43 32.18 1.05 5.98
CA THR A 43 30.96 0.57 6.64
C THR A 43 30.97 -0.95 6.71
N ALA A 44 31.06 -1.50 7.92
CA ALA A 44 30.88 -2.92 8.18
C ALA A 44 29.47 -3.15 8.74
N GLY A 45 28.68 -4.01 8.10
CA GLY A 45 27.31 -4.31 8.48
C GLY A 45 27.06 -5.79 8.65
N ARG A 46 26.17 -6.13 9.60
CA ARG A 46 25.71 -7.49 9.84
C ARG A 46 24.22 -7.52 10.16
N ARG A 47 23.51 -8.50 9.61
CA ARG A 47 22.13 -8.81 10.00
C ARG A 47 22.11 -9.33 11.43
N LEU A 48 21.48 -8.57 12.34
CA LEU A 48 21.35 -8.92 13.75
C LEU A 48 20.09 -9.76 14.00
N PHE A 49 19.02 -9.45 13.27
CA PHE A 49 17.73 -10.13 13.36
C PHE A 49 17.13 -10.36 11.98
N ALA A 50 16.06 -11.17 11.90
CA ALA A 50 15.38 -11.47 10.64
C ALA A 50 15.01 -10.21 9.81
N ALA A 51 14.70 -9.09 10.45
CA ALA A 51 14.36 -7.84 9.77
C ALA A 51 15.32 -6.68 10.06
N THR A 52 16.37 -6.87 10.85
CA THR A 52 17.24 -5.78 11.34
C THR A 52 18.71 -6.03 10.99
N THR A 53 19.35 -5.01 10.45
CA THR A 53 20.78 -4.98 10.15
C THR A 53 21.44 -3.88 10.96
N GLY A 54 22.45 -4.24 11.74
CA GLY A 54 23.35 -3.29 12.39
C GLY A 54 24.51 -2.96 11.46
N TYR A 55 25.02 -1.74 11.53
CA TYR A 55 26.21 -1.32 10.80
C TYR A 55 27.04 -0.35 11.61
N ILE A 56 28.35 -0.38 11.38
CA ILE A 56 29.31 0.58 11.91
C ILE A 56 30.00 1.21 10.71
N THR A 57 30.00 2.54 10.65
CA THR A 57 30.70 3.32 9.63
C THR A 57 31.84 4.08 10.29
N TYR A 58 33.06 3.83 9.83
CA TYR A 58 34.24 4.60 10.20
C TYR A 58 34.63 5.52 9.05
N ARG A 59 34.70 6.83 9.31
CA ARG A 59 35.18 7.83 8.36
C ARG A 59 36.47 8.44 8.89
N THR A 60 37.54 8.36 8.12
CA THR A 60 38.87 8.88 8.51
C THR A 60 38.92 10.40 8.60
N GLY A 61 38.05 11.10 7.86
CA GLY A 61 38.23 12.53 7.57
C GLY A 61 39.43 12.75 6.65
N GLU A 62 39.87 14.00 6.53
CA GLU A 62 41.13 14.36 5.89
C GLU A 62 42.28 14.17 6.89
N TRP A 63 43.28 13.38 6.50
CA TRP A 63 44.42 13.05 7.34
C TRP A 63 45.72 13.38 6.62
N SER A 64 46.84 13.30 7.32
CA SER A 64 48.17 13.36 6.73
C SER A 64 49.06 12.30 7.38
N VAL A 65 49.91 11.67 6.58
CA VAL A 65 50.87 10.64 7.03
C VAL A 65 52.17 10.86 6.31
N LEU A 66 53.28 10.86 7.08
CA LEU A 66 54.65 10.90 6.56
C LEU A 66 54.90 12.01 5.52
N GLY A 67 54.33 13.20 5.75
CA GLY A 67 54.47 14.36 4.86
C GLY A 67 53.50 14.41 3.68
N TRP A 68 52.72 13.37 3.44
CA TRP A 68 51.63 13.36 2.45
C TRP A 68 50.35 13.96 3.06
N GLY A 69 49.75 14.95 2.41
CA GLY A 69 48.57 15.66 2.90
C GLY A 69 48.83 16.89 3.77
N GLY A 70 50.09 17.31 3.93
CA GLY A 70 50.45 18.57 4.60
C GLY A 70 49.94 18.70 6.03
N ASP A 71 49.65 19.94 6.44
CA ASP A 71 49.12 20.25 7.76
C ASP A 71 47.63 19.91 7.85
N ALA A 72 47.32 18.83 8.57
CA ALA A 72 45.95 18.34 8.76
C ALA A 72 45.13 19.19 9.77
N SER A 73 45.78 20.10 10.50
CA SER A 73 45.11 20.89 11.55
C SER A 73 44.13 21.95 11.00
N HIS A 74 44.38 22.46 9.79
CA HIS A 74 43.52 23.44 9.09
C HIS A 74 42.40 22.82 8.25
N LYS A 75 42.31 21.49 8.21
CA LYS A 75 41.37 20.77 7.34
C LYS A 75 39.97 20.70 7.96
N MET A 76 38.94 20.88 7.11
CA MET A 76 37.56 20.99 7.57
C MET A 76 36.89 19.64 7.87
N ASP A 77 37.29 18.58 7.17
CA ASP A 77 36.66 17.26 7.30
C ASP A 77 37.42 16.39 8.31
N LYS A 78 36.80 16.06 9.44
CA LYS A 78 37.44 15.31 10.54
C LYS A 78 36.88 13.90 10.68
N SER A 79 37.58 13.06 11.44
CA SER A 79 37.17 11.68 11.67
C SER A 79 35.84 11.59 12.43
N SER A 80 35.06 10.57 12.07
CA SER A 80 33.81 10.25 12.74
C SER A 80 33.50 8.76 12.67
N VAL A 81 32.88 8.25 13.73
CA VAL A 81 32.39 6.88 13.80
C VAL A 81 30.88 6.93 13.99
N SER A 82 30.12 6.24 13.15
CA SER A 82 28.70 6.04 13.35
C SER A 82 28.35 4.58 13.58
N LEU A 83 27.48 4.33 14.56
CA LEU A 83 26.89 3.05 14.86
C LEU A 83 25.40 3.17 14.58
N GLY A 84 24.90 2.35 13.67
CA GLY A 84 23.50 2.38 13.27
C GLY A 84 22.85 1.02 13.22
N MET A 85 21.52 1.02 13.26
CA MET A 85 20.68 -0.13 12.99
C MET A 85 19.55 0.31 12.06
N ALA A 86 19.25 -0.50 11.06
CA ALA A 86 18.12 -0.27 10.17
C ALA A 86 17.37 -1.58 9.98
N GLY A 87 16.05 -1.50 10.02
CA GLY A 87 15.19 -2.65 9.81
C GLY A 87 14.00 -2.36 8.90
N MET A 88 13.57 -3.40 8.20
CA MET A 88 12.46 -3.32 7.27
C MET A 88 11.48 -4.46 7.49
N ASN A 89 10.29 -4.10 7.99
CA ASN A 89 9.14 -4.97 8.09
C ASN A 89 8.18 -4.75 6.90
N LYS A 90 7.21 -5.66 6.74
CA LYS A 90 6.15 -5.55 5.70
C LYS A 90 5.43 -4.19 5.78
N LYS A 91 5.12 -3.73 7.00
CA LYS A 91 4.33 -2.50 7.26
C LYS A 91 5.16 -1.27 7.65
N ALA A 92 6.39 -1.43 8.14
CA ALA A 92 7.17 -0.31 8.65
C ALA A 92 8.67 -0.48 8.37
N ASN A 93 9.38 0.62 8.21
CA ASN A 93 10.83 0.69 8.18
C ASN A 93 11.27 1.54 9.35
N TYR A 94 12.38 1.19 10.00
CA TYR A 94 12.97 2.00 11.06
C TYR A 94 14.48 2.06 10.89
N SER A 95 15.07 3.16 11.33
CA SER A 95 16.50 3.35 11.42
C SER A 95 16.84 4.12 12.68
N GLY A 96 17.98 3.80 13.28
CA GLY A 96 18.59 4.55 14.37
C GLY A 96 20.08 4.62 14.12
N GLU A 97 20.68 5.78 14.30
CA GLU A 97 22.10 6.00 14.09
C GLU A 97 22.63 6.91 15.20
N ILE A 98 23.77 6.53 15.77
CA ILE A 98 24.53 7.34 16.71
C ILE A 98 25.88 7.58 16.07
N GLN A 99 26.17 8.84 15.74
CA GLN A 99 27.45 9.27 15.23
C GLN A 99 28.20 10.07 16.29
N THR A 100 29.45 9.71 16.53
CA THR A 100 30.40 10.46 17.33
C THR A 100 31.54 10.91 16.41
N GLY A 101 31.73 12.21 16.27
CA GLY A 101 32.77 12.77 15.40
C GLY A 101 33.36 14.03 15.99
N ILE A 102 34.58 14.38 15.58
CA ILE A 102 35.29 15.54 16.12
C ILE A 102 34.57 16.85 15.75
N MET A 103 33.89 16.90 14.59
CA MET A 103 33.11 18.08 14.16
C MET A 103 31.62 17.99 14.49
N SER A 104 31.01 16.82 14.33
CA SER A 104 29.58 16.63 14.60
C SER A 104 29.33 15.26 15.21
N SER A 105 28.79 15.27 16.42
CA SER A 105 28.13 14.13 17.04
C SER A 105 26.62 14.29 16.90
N HIS A 106 25.91 13.23 16.53
CA HIS A 106 24.46 13.23 16.44
C HIS A 106 23.83 11.87 16.78
N LEU A 107 22.60 11.92 17.26
CA LEU A 107 21.71 10.78 17.45
C LEU A 107 20.52 11.00 16.51
N ALA A 108 20.34 10.11 15.55
CA ALA A 108 19.25 10.14 14.59
C ALA A 108 18.36 8.90 14.74
N GLY A 109 17.06 9.09 14.65
CA GLY A 109 16.08 8.02 14.58
C GLY A 109 15.07 8.34 13.49
N GLU A 110 14.77 7.37 12.63
CA GLU A 110 13.71 7.47 11.63
C GLU A 110 12.74 6.30 11.73
N TYR A 111 11.47 6.58 11.51
CA TYR A 111 10.40 5.61 11.48
C TYR A 111 9.47 5.91 10.31
N ALA A 112 9.36 4.97 9.37
CA ALA A 112 8.51 5.10 8.19
C ALA A 112 7.43 4.01 8.16
N TYR A 113 6.17 4.42 8.24
CA TYR A 113 5.02 3.52 8.24
C TYR A 113 4.33 3.52 6.87
N LYS A 114 4.07 2.33 6.30
CA LYS A 114 3.40 2.15 5.00
C LYS A 114 1.90 1.95 5.23
N LEU A 115 1.09 2.91 4.77
CA LEU A 115 -0.37 2.85 4.83
C LEU A 115 -0.96 2.10 3.62
N PRO A 116 -2.16 1.51 3.77
CA PRO A 116 -2.84 0.76 2.70
C PRO A 116 -3.16 1.61 1.46
N ASN A 117 -3.40 2.91 1.60
CA ASN A 117 -3.72 3.82 0.47
C ASN A 117 -2.49 4.26 -0.36
N GLN A 118 -1.44 3.44 -0.43
CA GLN A 118 -0.17 3.78 -1.10
C GLN A 118 0.50 5.06 -0.55
N ALA A 119 0.16 5.43 0.69
CA ALA A 119 0.78 6.52 1.43
C ALA A 119 1.88 5.98 2.37
N ARG A 120 2.93 6.78 2.59
CA ARG A 120 4.02 6.46 3.52
C ARG A 120 4.20 7.61 4.47
N LEU A 121 3.97 7.39 5.75
CA LEU A 121 4.31 8.34 6.81
C LEU A 121 5.78 8.17 7.17
N ARG A 122 6.48 9.26 7.41
CA ARG A 122 7.88 9.31 7.85
C ARG A 122 7.97 10.23 9.05
N LEU A 123 8.58 9.74 10.11
CA LEU A 123 8.95 10.50 11.29
C LEU A 123 10.47 10.42 11.38
N SER A 124 11.14 11.54 11.58
CA SER A 124 12.57 11.53 11.93
C SER A 124 12.83 12.49 13.08
N CYS A 125 13.79 12.13 13.91
CA CYS A 125 14.28 12.96 15.00
C CYS A 125 15.80 12.87 14.98
N THR A 126 16.48 14.01 14.95
CA THR A 126 17.93 14.10 14.92
C THR A 126 18.36 15.11 15.98
N LEU A 127 19.07 14.64 16.99
CA LEU A 127 19.74 15.46 17.98
C LEU A 127 21.21 15.56 17.57
N SER A 128 21.67 16.73 17.19
CA SER A 128 23.05 16.97 16.78
C SER A 128 23.71 18.07 17.61
N SER A 129 25.00 17.92 17.85
CA SER A 129 25.82 18.90 18.57
C SER A 129 25.93 20.25 17.84
N GLN A 130 26.01 20.24 16.50
CA GLN A 130 26.11 21.46 15.69
C GLN A 130 24.75 22.00 15.23
N GLY A 131 23.79 21.11 14.95
CA GLY A 131 22.47 21.44 14.38
C GLY A 131 21.30 21.32 15.38
N GLY A 132 21.59 21.17 16.67
CA GLY A 132 20.58 21.08 17.72
C GLY A 132 19.60 19.92 17.53
N ILE A 133 18.39 20.09 18.09
CA ILE A 133 17.28 19.15 17.93
C ILE A 133 16.53 19.51 16.65
N MET A 134 16.35 18.51 15.78
CA MET A 134 15.53 18.57 14.58
C MET A 134 14.51 17.42 14.59
N ALA A 135 13.23 17.73 14.48
CA ALA A 135 12.16 16.76 14.31
C ALA A 135 11.51 16.97 12.93
N SER A 136 11.24 15.90 12.21
CA SER A 136 10.50 15.97 10.95
C SER A 136 9.34 14.99 10.91
N ILE A 137 8.25 15.45 10.31
CA ILE A 137 7.06 14.65 10.03
C ILE A 137 6.72 14.83 8.56
N GLY A 138 6.56 13.73 7.83
CA GLY A 138 6.22 13.78 6.43
C GLY A 138 5.34 12.65 5.96
N SER A 139 4.65 12.90 4.85
CA SER A 139 3.86 11.92 4.14
C SER A 139 4.23 11.92 2.66
N ASP A 140 4.40 10.74 2.07
CA ASP A 140 4.50 10.58 0.62
C ASP A 140 3.26 9.81 0.13
N HIS A 141 2.57 10.34 -0.87
CA HIS A 141 1.40 9.75 -1.49
C HIS A 141 1.69 9.40 -2.95
N LYS A 142 1.41 8.15 -3.36
CA LYS A 142 1.46 7.75 -4.77
C LYS A 142 0.17 8.20 -5.47
N LEU A 143 0.25 9.24 -6.30
CA LEU A 143 -0.90 9.80 -7.02
C LEU A 143 -1.24 9.01 -8.29
N SER A 144 -0.20 8.57 -9.01
CA SER A 144 -0.29 7.80 -10.26
C SER A 144 0.82 6.74 -10.32
N GLN A 145 0.88 5.92 -11.37
CA GLN A 145 1.95 4.94 -11.56
C GLN A 145 3.33 5.58 -11.55
N HIS A 146 3.46 6.76 -12.18
CA HIS A 146 4.74 7.47 -12.36
C HIS A 146 4.88 8.75 -11.52
N THR A 147 3.88 9.14 -10.73
CA THR A 147 3.88 10.40 -9.97
C THR A 147 3.68 10.14 -8.49
N ARG A 148 4.62 10.64 -7.67
CA ARG A 148 4.49 10.68 -6.21
C ARG A 148 4.55 12.13 -5.76
N ALA A 149 3.62 12.52 -4.90
CA ALA A 149 3.63 13.81 -4.24
C ALA A 149 3.78 13.54 -2.74
N GLY A 150 4.60 14.33 -2.07
CA GLY A 150 4.82 14.22 -0.65
C GLY A 150 4.97 15.60 -0.03
N MET A 151 4.74 15.65 1.26
CA MET A 151 4.81 16.85 2.07
C MET A 151 5.51 16.47 3.36
N SER A 152 6.55 17.22 3.72
CA SER A 152 7.26 17.02 4.97
C SER A 152 7.48 18.34 5.67
N MET A 153 7.30 18.35 6.97
CA MET A 153 7.54 19.46 7.84
C MET A 153 8.76 19.14 8.70
N GLU A 154 9.72 20.04 8.72
CA GLU A 154 10.94 19.96 9.52
C GLU A 154 10.91 21.11 10.52
N CYS A 155 11.07 20.79 11.80
CA CYS A 155 11.15 21.73 12.91
C CYS A 155 12.50 21.53 13.58
N GLY A 156 13.33 22.57 13.61
CA GLY A 156 14.60 22.52 14.32
C GLY A 156 14.82 23.77 15.16
N LEU A 157 15.50 23.62 16.30
CA LEU A 157 15.89 24.77 17.13
C LEU A 157 16.72 25.80 16.34
N PRO A 158 17.77 25.40 15.57
CA PRO A 158 18.53 26.34 14.75
C PRO A 158 18.03 26.47 13.30
N SER A 159 17.12 25.61 12.84
CA SER A 159 16.63 25.61 11.45
C SER A 159 15.22 26.17 11.29
N GLY A 160 14.59 26.59 12.39
CA GLY A 160 13.21 27.07 12.42
C GLY A 160 12.20 26.05 11.93
N VAL A 161 11.15 26.54 11.27
CA VAL A 161 10.06 25.71 10.73
C VAL A 161 10.06 25.77 9.21
N ILE A 162 10.24 24.61 8.57
CA ILE A 162 10.32 24.49 7.11
C ILE A 162 9.33 23.43 6.63
N ILE A 163 8.47 23.79 5.66
CA ILE A 163 7.60 22.86 4.96
C ILE A 163 8.20 22.58 3.59
N LYS A 164 8.38 21.31 3.23
CA LYS A 164 8.90 20.86 1.94
C LYS A 164 7.80 20.14 1.17
N PHE A 165 7.44 20.66 0.00
CA PHE A 165 6.61 19.96 -0.97
C PHE A 165 7.51 19.21 -1.95
N ARG A 166 7.33 17.90 -2.06
CA ARG A 166 8.13 17.02 -2.90
C ARG A 166 7.24 16.43 -3.99
N VAL A 167 7.60 16.62 -5.25
CA VAL A 167 6.96 15.94 -6.38
C VAL A 167 8.04 15.17 -7.13
N SER A 168 7.82 13.88 -7.34
CA SER A 168 8.70 13.06 -8.18
C SER A 168 7.92 12.44 -9.32
N ARG A 169 8.39 12.65 -10.56
CA ARG A 169 7.82 12.08 -11.78
C ARG A 169 8.93 11.63 -12.72
N LEU A 170 8.89 10.37 -13.18
CA LEU A 170 9.79 9.83 -14.21
C LEU A 170 11.30 10.11 -13.96
N GLY A 171 11.75 9.95 -12.72
CA GLY A 171 13.15 10.21 -12.32
C GLY A 171 13.48 11.66 -11.98
N GLN A 172 12.62 12.62 -12.34
CA GLN A 172 12.75 14.01 -11.91
C GLN A 172 12.16 14.18 -10.51
N LYS A 173 12.88 14.92 -9.63
CA LYS A 173 12.47 15.21 -8.25
C LYS A 173 12.50 16.72 -8.04
N ALA A 174 11.33 17.33 -7.95
CA ALA A 174 11.17 18.72 -7.55
C ALA A 174 10.90 18.78 -6.03
N VAL A 175 11.63 19.64 -5.32
CA VAL A 175 11.40 19.93 -3.89
C VAL A 175 11.28 21.43 -3.74
N LEU A 176 10.13 21.90 -3.28
CA LEU A 176 9.87 23.30 -2.98
C LEU A 176 9.86 23.50 -1.46
N PRO A 177 10.94 24.04 -0.87
CA PRO A 177 10.99 24.39 0.54
C PRO A 177 10.33 25.77 0.77
N ILE A 178 9.36 25.82 1.67
CA ILE A 178 8.75 27.04 2.19
C ILE A 178 9.24 27.19 3.63
N ILE A 179 10.06 28.21 3.87
CA ILE A 179 10.56 28.54 5.20
C ILE A 179 9.48 29.42 5.87
N LEU A 180 8.86 28.92 6.92
CA LEU A 180 7.83 29.65 7.67
C LEU A 180 8.46 30.61 8.69
N SER A 181 9.49 30.15 9.39
CA SER A 181 10.22 30.93 10.39
C SER A 181 11.67 30.51 10.46
N ALA A 182 12.56 31.46 10.75
CA ALA A 182 13.96 31.19 11.06
C ALA A 182 14.14 30.68 12.50
N ASP A 183 13.29 31.15 13.41
CA ASP A 183 13.25 30.72 14.80
C ASP A 183 12.19 29.64 15.05
N PHE A 184 12.39 28.83 16.08
CA PHE A 184 11.42 27.83 16.48
C PHE A 184 10.21 28.48 17.18
N ASP A 185 9.08 28.53 16.48
CA ASP A 185 7.78 28.88 17.06
C ASP A 185 6.83 27.68 17.01
N LEU A 186 6.38 27.24 18.19
CA LEU A 186 5.45 26.14 18.37
C LEU A 186 4.11 26.39 17.67
N LYS A 187 3.63 27.65 17.63
CA LYS A 187 2.35 27.99 17.00
C LYS A 187 2.43 27.80 15.49
N LEU A 188 3.48 28.34 14.86
CA LEU A 188 3.74 28.16 13.44
C LEU A 188 4.00 26.69 13.10
N ALA A 189 4.65 25.94 14.00
CA ALA A 189 4.82 24.52 13.83
C ALA A 189 3.46 23.77 13.81
N PHE A 190 2.59 24.06 14.78
CA PHE A 190 1.28 23.43 14.87
C PHE A 190 0.40 23.73 13.65
N PHE A 191 0.27 24.99 13.27
CA PHE A 191 -0.50 25.39 12.09
C PHE A 191 0.13 24.90 10.78
N GLY A 192 1.46 24.90 10.70
CA GLY A 192 2.22 24.37 9.56
C GLY A 192 2.05 22.87 9.35
N ALA A 193 1.73 22.11 10.39
CA ALA A 193 1.38 20.69 10.28
C ALA A 193 -0.10 20.50 9.90
N ILE A 194 -1.00 21.20 10.59
CA ILE A 194 -2.45 20.94 10.54
C ILE A 194 -3.09 21.49 9.28
N ILE A 195 -2.73 22.70 8.85
CA ILE A 195 -3.34 23.33 7.67
C ILE A 195 -3.05 22.47 6.43
N PRO A 196 -1.79 22.09 6.13
CA PRO A 196 -1.54 21.30 4.93
C PRO A 196 -2.09 19.87 5.01
N ALA A 197 -2.14 19.26 6.21
CA ALA A 197 -2.75 17.95 6.41
C ALA A 197 -4.27 17.97 6.19
N SER A 198 -4.96 18.98 6.74
CA SER A 198 -6.40 19.15 6.55
C SER A 198 -6.76 19.44 5.10
N VAL A 199 -5.99 20.30 4.41
CA VAL A 199 -6.13 20.55 2.97
C VAL A 199 -5.94 19.27 2.16
N ALA A 200 -4.92 18.46 2.47
CA ALA A 200 -4.69 17.20 1.78
C ALA A 200 -5.85 16.21 1.96
N LEU A 201 -6.41 16.10 3.17
CA LEU A 201 -7.58 15.25 3.45
C LEU A 201 -8.85 15.77 2.76
N ALA A 202 -9.08 17.08 2.78
CA ALA A 202 -10.22 17.69 2.12
C ALA A 202 -10.16 17.48 0.59
N LEU A 203 -8.99 17.66 -0.02
CA LEU A 203 -8.79 17.41 -1.45
C LEU A 203 -8.98 15.93 -1.81
N ASP A 204 -8.49 15.00 -0.98
CA ASP A 204 -8.69 13.57 -1.23
C ASP A 204 -10.18 13.19 -1.15
N GLN A 205 -10.89 13.64 -0.13
CA GLN A 205 -12.29 13.27 0.08
C GLN A 205 -13.25 13.97 -0.89
N LEU A 206 -13.09 15.28 -1.10
CA LEU A 206 -14.06 16.07 -1.87
C LEU A 206 -13.82 16.06 -3.38
N VAL A 207 -12.56 15.91 -3.83
CA VAL A 207 -12.23 16.03 -5.25
C VAL A 207 -11.75 14.71 -5.83
N LEU A 208 -10.76 14.07 -5.20
CA LEU A 208 -10.11 12.89 -5.78
C LEU A 208 -10.99 11.64 -5.71
N LYS A 209 -11.58 11.33 -4.54
CA LYS A 209 -12.49 10.18 -4.39
C LYS A 209 -13.70 10.22 -5.32
N PRO A 210 -14.48 11.32 -5.42
CA PRO A 210 -15.64 11.33 -6.31
C PRO A 210 -15.23 11.30 -7.79
N ARG A 211 -14.15 11.98 -8.19
CA ARG A 211 -13.63 11.88 -9.57
C ARG A 211 -13.22 10.45 -9.91
N ARG A 212 -12.52 9.74 -9.03
CA ARG A 212 -12.15 8.33 -9.24
C ARG A 212 -13.37 7.44 -9.37
N ARG A 213 -14.38 7.62 -8.50
CA ARG A 213 -15.64 6.86 -8.60
C ARG A 213 -16.34 7.10 -9.93
N ARG A 214 -16.46 8.36 -10.36
CA ARG A 214 -17.05 8.72 -11.66
C ARG A 214 -16.30 8.10 -12.84
N LEU A 215 -14.97 8.14 -12.84
CA LEU A 215 -14.17 7.51 -13.91
C LEU A 215 -14.31 6.00 -13.94
N ILE A 216 -14.40 5.34 -12.78
CA ILE A 216 -14.63 3.90 -12.71
C ILE A 216 -16.03 3.56 -13.22
N GLN A 217 -17.05 4.31 -12.81
CA GLN A 217 -18.43 4.13 -13.28
C GLN A 217 -18.56 4.36 -14.79
N GLN A 218 -17.91 5.38 -15.34
CA GLN A 218 -17.89 5.63 -16.79
C GLN A 218 -17.31 4.45 -17.56
N LYS A 219 -16.17 3.90 -17.10
CA LYS A 219 -15.58 2.71 -17.72
C LYS A 219 -16.46 1.47 -17.59
N ILE A 220 -17.16 1.31 -16.47
CA ILE A 220 -18.11 0.20 -16.29
C ILE A 220 -19.28 0.37 -17.26
N ASN A 221 -19.79 1.58 -17.44
CA ASN A 221 -20.88 1.87 -18.38
C ASN A 221 -20.44 1.66 -19.84
N GLU A 222 -19.26 2.14 -20.21
CA GLU A 222 -18.68 1.90 -21.54
C GLU A 222 -18.52 0.39 -21.82
N LEU A 223 -18.01 -0.38 -20.86
CA LEU A 223 -17.93 -1.84 -20.96
C LEU A 223 -19.32 -2.51 -21.03
N ARG A 224 -20.34 -1.93 -20.39
CA ARG A 224 -21.72 -2.44 -20.49
C ARG A 224 -22.33 -2.18 -21.85
N GLU A 225 -22.06 -1.02 -22.44
CA GLU A 225 -22.51 -0.67 -23.79
C GLU A 225 -21.84 -1.56 -24.84
N GLU A 226 -20.51 -1.77 -24.73
CA GLU A 226 -19.76 -2.67 -25.62
C GLU A 226 -20.25 -4.12 -25.56
N HIS A 227 -20.72 -4.58 -24.39
CA HIS A 227 -21.15 -5.97 -24.18
C HIS A 227 -22.67 -6.13 -24.05
N ALA A 228 -23.47 -5.15 -24.47
CA ALA A 228 -24.92 -5.17 -24.31
C ALA A 228 -25.58 -6.38 -25.03
N GLU A 229 -25.16 -6.67 -26.26
CA GLU A 229 -25.67 -7.81 -27.04
C GLU A 229 -25.32 -9.15 -26.40
N TYR A 230 -24.08 -9.30 -25.91
CA TYR A 230 -23.64 -10.50 -25.20
C TYR A 230 -24.47 -10.74 -23.93
N LEU A 231 -24.74 -9.69 -23.16
CA LEU A 231 -25.57 -9.75 -21.96
C LEU A 231 -27.03 -10.10 -22.29
N ALA A 232 -27.58 -9.56 -23.38
CA ALA A 232 -28.93 -9.86 -23.83
C ALA A 232 -29.08 -11.36 -24.19
N ASN A 233 -28.13 -11.92 -24.94
CA ASN A 233 -28.14 -13.34 -25.32
C ASN A 233 -28.03 -14.24 -24.08
N ARG A 234 -27.08 -13.95 -23.18
CA ARG A 234 -26.93 -14.70 -21.91
C ARG A 234 -28.16 -14.64 -21.02
N LYS A 235 -28.84 -13.49 -20.98
CA LYS A 235 -30.09 -13.31 -20.25
C LYS A 235 -31.19 -14.19 -20.84
N GLN A 236 -31.33 -14.23 -22.17
CA GLN A 236 -32.30 -15.10 -22.84
C GLN A 236 -32.01 -16.57 -22.56
N GLU A 237 -30.76 -17.02 -22.74
CA GLU A 237 -30.33 -18.39 -22.44
C GLU A 237 -30.64 -18.81 -20.99
N ALA A 238 -30.41 -17.91 -20.04
CA ALA A 238 -30.70 -18.17 -18.63
C ALA A 238 -32.20 -18.26 -18.35
N LEU A 239 -33.02 -17.40 -18.95
CA LEU A 239 -34.49 -17.45 -18.81
C LEU A 239 -35.06 -18.73 -19.42
N ASP A 240 -34.57 -19.14 -20.59
CA ASP A 240 -34.99 -20.39 -21.23
C ASP A 240 -34.60 -21.61 -20.37
N ALA A 241 -33.39 -21.62 -19.82
CA ALA A 241 -32.95 -22.66 -18.89
C ALA A 241 -33.79 -22.68 -17.60
N GLN A 242 -34.14 -21.52 -17.04
CA GLN A 242 -35.02 -21.43 -15.87
C GLN A 242 -36.40 -21.99 -16.18
N ALA A 243 -36.99 -21.68 -17.35
CA ALA A 243 -38.28 -22.18 -17.77
C ALA A 243 -38.30 -23.72 -17.87
N LEU A 244 -37.23 -24.33 -18.40
CA LEU A 244 -37.09 -25.78 -18.49
C LEU A 244 -36.91 -26.47 -17.11
N MET A 245 -36.45 -25.74 -16.11
CA MET A 245 -36.18 -26.25 -14.76
C MET A 245 -37.37 -26.16 -13.80
N VAL A 246 -38.44 -25.43 -14.15
CA VAL A 246 -39.60 -25.20 -13.27
C VAL A 246 -40.21 -26.53 -12.78
N ASP A 247 -40.50 -27.45 -13.70
CA ASP A 247 -41.11 -28.73 -13.36
C ASP A 247 -40.24 -29.58 -12.43
N ILE A 248 -38.91 -29.54 -12.63
CA ILE A 248 -37.94 -30.27 -11.82
C ILE A 248 -37.86 -29.64 -10.42
N ALA A 249 -37.84 -28.30 -10.35
CA ALA A 249 -37.81 -27.57 -9.10
C ALA A 249 -39.06 -27.83 -8.26
N GLU A 250 -40.25 -27.82 -8.87
CA GLU A 250 -41.51 -28.10 -8.18
C GLU A 250 -41.58 -29.53 -7.65
N ARG A 251 -41.16 -30.51 -8.46
CA ARG A 251 -41.10 -31.92 -8.02
C ARG A 251 -40.16 -32.09 -6.83
N LYS A 252 -38.95 -31.53 -6.90
CA LYS A 252 -37.99 -31.56 -5.79
C LYS A 252 -38.50 -30.82 -4.56
N LYS A 253 -39.15 -29.67 -4.74
CA LYS A 253 -39.75 -28.91 -3.64
C LYS A 253 -40.78 -29.74 -2.88
N LYS A 254 -41.71 -30.40 -3.59
CA LYS A 254 -42.72 -31.28 -2.97
C LYS A 254 -42.08 -32.45 -2.22
N GLN A 255 -41.08 -33.10 -2.82
CA GLN A 255 -40.35 -34.21 -2.19
C GLN A 255 -39.63 -33.78 -0.90
N GLU A 256 -39.05 -32.58 -0.87
CA GLU A 256 -38.38 -32.05 0.31
C GLU A 256 -39.40 -31.57 1.37
N GLU A 257 -40.56 -31.05 0.97
CA GLU A 257 -41.62 -30.65 1.91
C GLU A 257 -42.24 -31.83 2.67
N GLU A 258 -42.30 -33.02 2.07
CA GLU A 258 -42.79 -34.25 2.71
C GLU A 258 -41.81 -34.80 3.76
N LYS A 259 -40.52 -34.46 3.66
CA LYS A 259 -39.49 -34.91 4.61
C LYS A 259 -39.49 -34.02 5.86
N GLN A 260 -39.44 -34.63 7.05
CA GLN A 260 -39.27 -33.89 8.31
C GLN A 260 -37.99 -33.03 8.33
N ASP A 261 -36.92 -33.52 7.70
CA ASP A 261 -35.62 -32.86 7.58
C ASP A 261 -35.39 -32.31 6.16
N GLY A 262 -36.43 -31.80 5.50
CA GLY A 262 -36.32 -31.24 4.15
C GLY A 262 -35.70 -29.84 4.09
N LEU A 263 -34.94 -29.57 3.02
CA LEU A 263 -34.42 -28.23 2.69
C LEU A 263 -35.24 -27.63 1.55
N VAL A 264 -35.96 -26.55 1.84
CA VAL A 264 -36.81 -25.84 0.85
C VAL A 264 -36.33 -24.41 0.67
N ILE A 265 -35.96 -24.03 -0.55
CA ILE A 265 -35.55 -22.66 -0.87
C ILE A 265 -36.80 -21.78 -0.96
N VAL A 266 -36.79 -20.66 -0.25
CA VAL A 266 -37.91 -19.69 -0.19
C VAL A 266 -37.68 -18.56 -1.19
N LYS A 267 -36.47 -17.98 -1.18
CA LYS A 267 -36.09 -16.86 -2.05
C LYS A 267 -34.60 -16.94 -2.31
N ALA A 268 -34.17 -16.78 -3.55
CA ALA A 268 -32.76 -16.63 -3.88
C ALA A 268 -32.54 -15.53 -4.91
N LEU A 269 -31.69 -14.56 -4.56
CA LEU A 269 -31.40 -13.39 -5.37
C LEU A 269 -29.90 -13.33 -5.69
N TYR A 270 -29.57 -13.13 -6.95
CA TYR A 270 -28.19 -12.92 -7.42
C TYR A 270 -28.06 -11.57 -8.10
N GLY A 271 -27.14 -10.72 -7.65
CA GLY A 271 -27.03 -9.37 -8.18
C GLY A 271 -25.97 -8.50 -7.51
N HIS A 272 -26.07 -7.19 -7.71
CA HIS A 272 -25.14 -6.19 -7.20
C HIS A 272 -25.04 -6.19 -5.67
N SER A 273 -23.82 -6.16 -5.14
CA SER A 273 -23.54 -6.34 -3.70
C SER A 273 -24.09 -5.26 -2.74
N GLN A 274 -24.51 -4.09 -3.25
CA GLN A 274 -25.04 -2.99 -2.45
C GLN A 274 -26.59 -2.98 -2.39
N ASN A 275 -27.26 -3.61 -3.36
CA ASN A 275 -28.71 -3.49 -3.58
C ASN A 275 -29.35 -4.88 -3.71
N LEU A 276 -29.24 -5.70 -2.66
CA LEU A 276 -29.89 -7.03 -2.63
C LEU A 276 -31.34 -6.99 -2.12
N ASP A 277 -31.91 -5.80 -1.96
CA ASP A 277 -33.26 -5.59 -1.48
C ASP A 277 -34.17 -5.24 -2.68
N ASP A 278 -35.22 -6.04 -2.85
CA ASP A 278 -36.36 -5.95 -3.78
C ASP A 278 -36.17 -5.28 -5.16
N ASN A 279 -36.14 -6.12 -6.20
CA ASN A 279 -36.50 -5.80 -7.60
C ASN A 279 -35.84 -4.56 -8.23
N GLU A 280 -34.66 -4.16 -7.75
CA GLU A 280 -33.88 -3.12 -8.39
C GLU A 280 -33.17 -3.62 -9.66
N GLU A 281 -32.87 -2.69 -10.56
CA GLU A 281 -32.09 -2.96 -11.77
C GLU A 281 -30.76 -3.65 -11.40
N GLY A 282 -30.53 -4.85 -11.93
CA GLY A 282 -29.29 -5.61 -11.68
C GLY A 282 -29.40 -6.76 -10.68
N VAL A 283 -30.61 -7.16 -10.30
CA VAL A 283 -30.87 -8.37 -9.49
C VAL A 283 -31.67 -9.40 -10.28
N ILE A 284 -31.32 -10.68 -10.11
CA ILE A 284 -31.95 -11.83 -10.76
C ILE A 284 -32.53 -12.74 -9.69
N ASP A 285 -33.79 -13.15 -9.88
CA ASP A 285 -34.37 -14.25 -9.12
C ASP A 285 -33.85 -15.58 -9.65
N VAL A 286 -33.14 -16.33 -8.79
CA VAL A 286 -32.55 -17.62 -9.09
C VAL A 286 -33.13 -18.73 -8.20
N THR A 287 -34.29 -18.47 -7.57
CA THR A 287 -34.95 -19.40 -6.65
C THR A 287 -35.18 -20.78 -7.26
N ILE A 288 -35.66 -20.80 -8.51
CA ILE A 288 -35.95 -22.05 -9.25
C ILE A 288 -34.67 -22.88 -9.42
N VAL A 289 -33.59 -22.25 -9.87
CA VAL A 289 -32.31 -22.92 -10.12
C VAL A 289 -31.68 -23.44 -8.84
N ILE A 290 -31.70 -22.65 -7.76
CA ILE A 290 -31.15 -23.13 -6.48
C ILE A 290 -31.96 -24.30 -5.93
N GLN A 291 -33.28 -24.29 -6.10
CA GLN A 291 -34.12 -25.42 -5.69
C GLN A 291 -33.78 -26.70 -6.47
N THR A 292 -33.42 -26.62 -7.76
CA THR A 292 -33.00 -27.81 -8.53
C THR A 292 -31.65 -28.36 -8.09
N LEU A 293 -30.77 -27.53 -7.53
CA LEU A 293 -29.47 -27.95 -7.00
C LEU A 293 -29.55 -28.65 -5.63
N VAL A 294 -30.71 -28.66 -4.98
CA VAL A 294 -30.89 -29.39 -3.71
C VAL A 294 -30.89 -30.90 -3.97
N HIS A 295 -30.08 -31.61 -3.20
CA HIS A 295 -29.99 -33.07 -3.19
C HIS A 295 -29.92 -33.57 -1.75
N GLU A 296 -30.78 -34.53 -1.39
CA GLU A 296 -30.82 -35.13 -0.03
C GLU A 296 -30.83 -34.08 1.09
N SER A 297 -31.78 -33.12 1.03
CA SER A 297 -31.90 -32.04 2.02
C SER A 297 -30.65 -31.16 2.20
N ARG A 298 -29.74 -31.13 1.22
CA ARG A 298 -28.51 -30.33 1.25
C ARG A 298 -28.33 -29.56 -0.06
N LEU A 299 -27.75 -28.37 0.03
CA LEU A 299 -27.33 -27.55 -1.11
C LEU A 299 -25.83 -27.33 -1.00
N THR A 300 -25.09 -27.75 -2.02
CA THR A 300 -23.64 -27.56 -2.11
C THR A 300 -23.27 -26.86 -3.41
N ILE A 301 -22.77 -25.63 -3.30
CA ILE A 301 -22.21 -24.87 -4.41
C ILE A 301 -20.70 -24.78 -4.18
N PRO A 302 -19.87 -25.38 -5.06
CA PRO A 302 -18.43 -25.32 -4.92
C PRO A 302 -17.93 -23.88 -5.12
N GLY A 303 -16.87 -23.51 -4.38
CA GLY A 303 -16.18 -22.24 -4.58
C GLY A 303 -15.17 -22.32 -5.73
N GLY A 304 -14.64 -21.16 -6.13
CA GLY A 304 -13.56 -21.05 -7.11
C GLY A 304 -13.98 -20.58 -8.51
N HIS A 305 -15.27 -20.68 -8.84
CA HIS A 305 -15.84 -20.12 -10.07
C HIS A 305 -16.96 -19.12 -9.76
N SER A 306 -17.21 -18.20 -10.69
CA SER A 306 -18.34 -17.25 -10.57
C SER A 306 -19.66 -18.01 -10.64
N LYS A 307 -20.62 -17.61 -9.80
CA LYS A 307 -21.98 -18.19 -9.79
C LYS A 307 -22.75 -17.89 -11.08
N SER A 308 -22.31 -16.91 -11.88
CA SER A 308 -22.87 -16.67 -13.22
C SER A 308 -22.66 -17.84 -14.19
N ASN A 309 -21.76 -18.78 -13.89
CA ASN A 309 -21.52 -19.96 -14.72
C ASN A 309 -22.48 -21.12 -14.43
N ILE A 310 -23.31 -21.02 -13.40
CA ILE A 310 -24.35 -22.00 -13.10
C ILE A 310 -25.43 -21.91 -14.18
N LEU A 311 -25.91 -23.05 -14.68
CA LEU A 311 -26.96 -23.06 -15.69
C LEU A 311 -28.23 -22.39 -15.15
N GLY A 312 -28.79 -21.43 -15.89
CA GLY A 312 -29.93 -20.62 -15.43
C GLY A 312 -29.53 -19.37 -14.62
N PHE A 313 -28.24 -19.16 -14.38
CA PHE A 313 -27.71 -17.87 -13.93
C PHE A 313 -27.18 -17.09 -15.14
N TYR A 314 -27.21 -15.77 -15.02
CA TYR A 314 -26.44 -14.87 -15.89
C TYR A 314 -25.82 -13.76 -15.02
N ASP A 315 -24.91 -12.99 -15.60
CA ASP A 315 -24.30 -11.84 -14.91
C ASP A 315 -25.14 -10.57 -15.15
N PRO A 316 -25.87 -10.03 -14.15
CA PRO A 316 -26.65 -8.82 -14.33
C PRO A 316 -25.83 -7.53 -14.22
N CYS A 317 -24.60 -7.60 -13.69
CA CYS A 317 -23.78 -6.45 -13.35
C CYS A 317 -22.31 -6.72 -13.71
N LEU A 318 -22.02 -6.77 -15.02
CA LEU A 318 -20.68 -7.03 -15.54
C LEU A 318 -19.66 -6.03 -14.98
N GLY A 319 -18.55 -6.54 -14.44
CA GLY A 319 -17.45 -5.72 -13.89
C GLY A 319 -17.69 -5.20 -12.47
N GLU A 320 -18.83 -5.50 -11.85
CA GLU A 320 -19.14 -5.12 -10.48
C GLU A 320 -19.12 -6.31 -9.52
N LYS A 321 -19.09 -6.01 -8.22
CA LYS A 321 -19.11 -7.04 -7.18
C LYS A 321 -20.52 -7.56 -6.99
N LYS A 322 -20.66 -8.88 -7.12
CA LYS A 322 -21.95 -9.59 -7.02
C LYS A 322 -22.00 -10.47 -5.79
N LYS A 323 -23.21 -10.71 -5.30
CA LYS A 323 -23.49 -11.57 -4.16
C LYS A 323 -24.73 -12.40 -4.45
N LEU A 324 -24.79 -13.57 -3.82
CA LEU A 324 -25.95 -14.45 -3.81
C LEU A 324 -26.56 -14.43 -2.41
N LEU A 325 -27.82 -14.04 -2.31
CA LEU A 325 -28.64 -14.16 -1.12
C LEU A 325 -29.53 -15.39 -1.28
N VAL A 326 -29.54 -16.26 -0.27
CA VAL A 326 -30.42 -17.44 -0.24
C VAL A 326 -31.15 -17.46 1.09
N GLN A 327 -32.47 -17.45 1.01
CA GLN A 327 -33.38 -17.71 2.11
C GLN A 327 -33.99 -19.10 1.92
N TYR A 328 -33.91 -19.92 2.96
CA TYR A 328 -34.39 -21.30 2.91
C TYR A 328 -35.04 -21.70 4.23
N ARG A 329 -35.91 -22.70 4.18
CA ARG A 329 -36.55 -23.33 5.32
C ARG A 329 -35.95 -24.72 5.52
N PHE A 330 -35.48 -24.98 6.73
CA PHE A 330 -35.00 -26.29 7.15
C PHE A 330 -35.57 -26.59 8.52
N ARG A 331 -36.18 -27.78 8.71
CA ARG A 331 -36.86 -28.16 9.97
C ARG A 331 -37.85 -27.10 10.48
N HIS A 332 -38.67 -26.56 9.57
CA HIS A 332 -39.66 -25.52 9.87
C HIS A 332 -39.10 -24.17 10.36
N ARG A 333 -37.78 -23.96 10.29
CA ARG A 333 -37.13 -22.68 10.64
C ARG A 333 -36.55 -21.99 9.42
N LEU A 334 -36.70 -20.67 9.37
CA LEU A 334 -36.13 -19.83 8.32
C LEU A 334 -34.64 -19.60 8.58
N HIS A 335 -33.87 -19.66 7.50
CA HIS A 335 -32.46 -19.39 7.48
C HIS A 335 -32.14 -18.48 6.30
N GLN A 336 -31.17 -17.58 6.47
CA GLN A 336 -30.71 -16.66 5.46
C GLN A 336 -29.18 -16.63 5.42
N VAL A 337 -28.64 -16.65 4.21
CA VAL A 337 -27.19 -16.54 4.00
C VAL A 337 -26.92 -15.65 2.79
N THR A 338 -25.91 -14.79 2.92
CA THR A 338 -25.40 -13.97 1.81
C THR A 338 -23.95 -14.35 1.56
N VAL A 339 -23.64 -14.76 0.33
CA VAL A 339 -22.31 -15.26 -0.04
C VAL A 339 -21.76 -14.49 -1.24
N GLU A 340 -20.46 -14.24 -1.26
CA GLU A 340 -19.77 -13.63 -2.41
C GLU A 340 -19.84 -14.53 -3.66
N ASP A 341 -19.62 -13.94 -4.84
CA ASP A 341 -19.76 -14.61 -6.13
C ASP A 341 -18.91 -15.89 -6.27
N THR A 342 -17.67 -15.87 -5.80
CA THR A 342 -16.72 -17.01 -5.92
C THR A 342 -16.62 -17.89 -4.67
N ALA A 343 -17.35 -17.54 -3.61
CA ALA A 343 -17.29 -18.26 -2.34
C ALA A 343 -18.25 -19.47 -2.34
N ALA A 344 -17.77 -20.56 -1.74
CA ALA A 344 -18.54 -21.80 -1.59
C ALA A 344 -19.77 -21.57 -0.70
N LEU A 345 -20.85 -22.28 -0.98
CA LEU A 345 -22.07 -22.27 -0.17
C LEU A 345 -22.46 -23.71 0.18
N ILE A 346 -22.67 -23.96 1.48
CA ILE A 346 -23.19 -25.23 2.00
C ILE A 346 -24.39 -24.90 2.88
N CYS A 347 -25.55 -25.46 2.56
CA CYS A 347 -26.75 -25.41 3.39
C CYS A 347 -27.25 -26.84 3.67
N PRO A 348 -27.83 -27.12 4.85
CA PRO A 348 -28.12 -26.18 5.95
C PRO A 348 -26.93 -25.97 6.91
N ALA A 349 -26.78 -24.78 7.47
CA ALA A 349 -25.83 -24.47 8.55
C ALA A 349 -26.51 -23.72 9.70
N GLN A 350 -26.09 -23.98 10.95
CA GLN A 350 -26.66 -23.31 12.14
C GLN A 350 -26.44 -21.80 12.14
N ALA A 351 -25.32 -21.33 11.59
CA ALA A 351 -24.99 -19.90 11.51
C ALA A 351 -25.94 -19.10 10.61
N HIS A 352 -26.76 -19.77 9.79
CA HIS A 352 -27.70 -19.11 8.89
C HIS A 352 -29.08 -18.93 9.52
N LEU A 353 -29.32 -19.40 10.74
CA LEU A 353 -30.64 -19.32 11.38
C LEU A 353 -30.99 -17.86 11.68
N VAL A 354 -32.18 -17.44 11.26
CA VAL A 354 -32.72 -16.08 11.46
C VAL A 354 -33.60 -16.03 12.70
#